data_AF-A0A1A9NEI1-F1
#
_entry.id   AF-A0A1A9NEI1-F1
#
_cell.length_a   1.000
_cell.length_b   1.000
_cell.length_c   1.000
_cell.angle_alpha   90.00
_cell.angle_beta   90.00
_cell.angle_gamma   90.00
#
_symmetry.space_group_name_H-M   'P 1'
#
loop_
_entity.id
_entity.type
_entity.pdbx_description
1 polymer ?
#
loop_
_entity_poly.entity_id
_entity_poly.type
_entity_poly.pdbx_seq_one_letter_code
_entity_poly.pdbx_strand_id
1 'polypeptide(L)'
;MINDSALDMDVHDTHPVAPERALRSASLDLQQIIATVAGRYLNNGRRQYSNGAQSPTWRTLQTIDEQVFENRGFRARHDDTVRSTFVRFGDSRLSGIDLDEPVDWRRDDDDLPAVYLLVRALVQADATA
;
A
#
# COMPACT_ATOMS: atom_id res chain seq x y z
N MET A 1 3.25 -52.90 28.95
CA MET A 1 4.45 -52.11 29.27
C MET A 1 4.50 -50.97 28.26
N ILE A 2 4.53 -49.74 28.78
CA ILE A 2 4.39 -48.46 28.06
C ILE A 2 5.76 -48.03 27.50
N ASN A 3 5.75 -47.33 26.37
CA ASN A 3 6.61 -46.21 25.95
C ASN A 3 6.09 -45.86 24.53
N ASP A 4 5.33 -44.81 24.24
CA ASP A 4 5.36 -43.40 24.67
C ASP A 4 6.77 -42.80 24.64
N SER A 5 7.13 -42.28 23.47
CA SER A 5 8.22 -41.32 23.27
C SER A 5 8.01 -40.61 21.94
N ALA A 6 7.60 -39.34 22.08
CA ALA A 6 7.91 -38.19 21.23
C ALA A 6 7.37 -38.26 19.78
N LEU A 7 6.35 -37.50 19.38
CA LEU A 7 6.31 -36.02 19.40
C LEU A 7 7.67 -35.40 19.12
N ASP A 8 8.08 -35.46 17.85
CA ASP A 8 8.84 -34.39 17.22
C ASP A 8 8.04 -34.07 15.95
N MET A 9 6.87 -33.43 16.07
CA MET A 9 6.77 -31.98 15.85
C MET A 9 8.11 -31.40 15.42
N ASP A 10 8.33 -31.37 14.11
CA ASP A 10 9.29 -30.47 13.48
C ASP A 10 8.82 -29.04 13.78
N VAL A 11 9.16 -28.58 14.99
CA VAL A 11 8.90 -27.25 15.51
C VAL A 11 9.78 -26.31 14.72
N HIS A 12 9.18 -25.74 13.68
CA HIS A 12 9.40 -24.36 13.26
C HIS A 12 10.84 -23.86 13.25
N ASP A 13 11.64 -24.32 12.29
CA ASP A 13 12.68 -23.47 11.69
C ASP A 13 12.03 -22.46 10.70
N THR A 14 11.01 -21.74 11.16
CA THR A 14 10.59 -20.50 10.51
C THR A 14 11.68 -19.47 10.78
N HIS A 15 12.72 -19.50 9.95
CA HIS A 15 13.75 -18.47 9.93
C HIS A 15 13.07 -17.09 9.92
N PRO A 16 13.30 -16.21 10.92
CA PRO A 16 12.70 -14.87 10.96
C PRO A 16 13.11 -14.00 9.76
N VAL A 17 14.16 -14.42 9.02
CA VAL A 17 14.60 -13.82 7.76
C VAL A 17 13.58 -14.01 6.63
N ALA A 18 12.82 -15.10 6.62
CA ALA A 18 11.83 -15.38 5.58
C ALA A 18 10.65 -14.39 5.57
N PRO A 19 9.97 -14.09 6.70
CA PRO A 19 8.88 -13.12 6.73
C PRO A 19 9.37 -11.69 6.46
N GLU A 20 10.53 -11.29 7.00
CA GLU A 20 11.11 -9.97 6.71
C GLU A 20 11.44 -9.79 5.23
N ARG A 21 11.99 -10.84 4.60
CA ARG A 21 12.28 -10.84 3.16
C ARG A 21 11.01 -10.78 2.33
N ALA A 22 9.97 -11.53 2.71
CA ALA A 22 8.68 -11.52 2.03
C ALA A 22 8.04 -10.13 2.12
N LEU A 23 8.01 -9.52 3.31
CA LEU A 23 7.51 -8.16 3.51
C LEU A 23 8.31 -7.15 2.70
N ARG A 24 9.65 -7.22 2.72
CA ARG A 24 10.49 -6.33 1.92
C ARG A 24 10.20 -6.47 0.42
N SER A 25 10.05 -7.70 -0.07
CA SER A 25 9.70 -7.96 -1.46
C SER A 25 8.32 -7.39 -1.82
N ALA A 26 7.33 -7.56 -0.94
CA ALA A 26 5.99 -7.03 -1.13
C ALA A 26 5.99 -5.49 -1.12
N SER A 27 6.75 -4.86 -0.23
CA SER A 27 6.89 -3.40 -0.18
C SER A 27 7.48 -2.82 -1.47
N LEU A 28 8.52 -3.45 -2.03
CA LEU A 28 9.12 -3.02 -3.30
C LEU A 28 8.16 -3.17 -4.48
N ASP A 29 7.43 -4.29 -4.55
CA ASP A 29 6.43 -4.53 -5.58
C ASP A 29 5.28 -3.51 -5.47
N LEU A 30 4.81 -3.25 -4.25
CA LEU A 30 3.76 -2.29 -3.95
C LEU A 30 4.16 -0.87 -4.37
N GLN A 31 5.40 -0.46 -4.09
CA GLN A 31 5.97 0.82 -4.54
C GLN A 31 5.94 0.95 -6.07
N GLN A 32 6.35 -0.09 -6.81
CA GLN A 32 6.37 -0.08 -8.27
C GLN A 32 4.97 -0.01 -8.88
N ILE A 33 4.03 -0.77 -8.33
CA ILE A 33 2.63 -0.78 -8.77
C ILE A 33 2.00 0.58 -8.50
N ILE A 34 2.18 1.15 -7.29
CA ILE A 34 1.64 2.47 -6.95
C ILE A 34 2.22 3.56 -7.84
N ALA A 35 3.54 3.58 -8.08
CA ALA A 35 4.15 4.55 -8.99
C ALA A 35 3.51 4.51 -10.38
N THR A 36 3.22 3.31 -10.88
CA THR A 36 2.57 3.11 -12.18
C THR A 36 1.11 3.57 -12.18
N VAL A 37 0.33 3.17 -11.17
CA VAL A 37 -1.11 3.48 -11.07
C VAL A 37 -1.30 4.97 -10.76
N ALA A 38 -0.68 5.48 -9.70
CA ALA A 38 -0.77 6.88 -9.30
C ALA A 38 -0.25 7.81 -10.38
N GLY A 39 0.82 7.45 -11.09
CA GLY A 39 1.33 8.23 -12.22
C GLY A 39 0.25 8.52 -13.27
N ARG A 40 -0.66 7.58 -13.55
CA ARG A 40 -1.78 7.82 -14.49
C ARG A 40 -2.77 8.84 -13.94
N TYR A 41 -3.15 8.72 -12.68
CA TYR A 41 -4.09 9.65 -12.03
C TYR A 41 -3.52 11.07 -11.93
N LEU A 42 -2.27 11.19 -11.49
CA LEU A 42 -1.59 12.47 -11.32
C LEU A 42 -1.32 13.15 -12.68
N ASN A 43 -0.90 12.39 -13.71
CA ASN A 43 -0.64 12.95 -15.04
C ASN A 43 -1.92 13.30 -15.81
N ASN A 44 -2.99 12.51 -15.67
CA ASN A 44 -4.26 12.79 -16.34
C ASN A 44 -4.93 14.04 -15.75
N GLY A 45 -4.86 14.24 -14.42
CA GLY A 45 -5.34 15.46 -13.77
C GLY A 45 -4.67 16.73 -14.29
N ARG A 46 -3.38 16.67 -14.64
CA ARG A 46 -2.64 17.79 -15.26
C ARG A 46 -3.10 18.10 -16.68
N ARG A 47 -3.44 17.08 -17.48
CA ARG A 47 -3.83 17.25 -18.89
C ARG A 47 -5.27 17.71 -19.07
N GLN A 48 -6.15 17.31 -18.16
CA GLN A 48 -7.58 17.56 -18.28
C GLN A 48 -7.97 19.00 -17.90
N TYR A 49 -7.11 19.70 -17.15
CA TYR A 49 -7.35 21.08 -16.70
C TYR A 49 -6.09 21.93 -16.86
N SER A 50 -5.86 22.46 -18.06
CA SER A 50 -4.69 23.29 -18.41
C SER A 50 -4.56 24.61 -17.62
N ASN A 51 -5.49 24.91 -16.70
CA ASN A 51 -5.53 26.16 -15.93
C ASN A 51 -5.46 25.98 -14.41
N GLY A 52 -5.24 24.75 -13.92
CA GLY A 52 -5.08 24.47 -12.50
C GLY A 52 -4.95 22.98 -12.28
N ALA A 53 -3.77 22.51 -11.87
CA ALA A 53 -3.58 21.12 -11.48
C ALA A 53 -4.47 20.83 -10.28
N GLN A 54 -5.61 20.16 -10.49
CA GLN A 54 -6.46 19.75 -9.39
C GLN A 54 -5.67 18.77 -8.53
N SER A 55 -5.44 19.15 -7.26
CA SER A 55 -4.81 18.27 -6.30
C SER A 55 -5.62 16.97 -6.21
N PRO A 56 -4.97 15.81 -6.08
CA PRO A 56 -5.70 14.56 -5.91
C PRO A 56 -6.62 14.67 -4.69
N THR A 57 -7.82 14.11 -4.82
CA THR A 57 -8.79 14.02 -3.72
C THR A 57 -8.61 12.72 -2.95
N TRP A 58 -9.24 12.62 -1.79
CA TRP A 58 -9.27 11.37 -1.02
C TRP A 58 -9.86 10.21 -1.83
N ARG A 59 -10.86 10.45 -2.68
CA ARG A 59 -11.39 9.44 -3.63
C ARG A 59 -10.33 8.91 -4.59
N THR A 60 -9.44 9.79 -5.06
CA THR A 60 -8.32 9.36 -5.91
C THR A 60 -7.43 8.38 -5.16
N LEU A 61 -7.12 8.64 -3.88
CA LEU A 61 -6.33 7.71 -3.06
C LEU A 61 -7.05 6.38 -2.81
N GLN A 62 -8.34 6.43 -2.49
CA GLN A 62 -9.14 5.21 -2.33
C GLN A 62 -9.15 4.36 -3.61
N THR A 63 -9.32 5.02 -4.77
CA THR A 63 -9.35 4.31 -6.07
C THR A 63 -8.00 3.68 -6.40
N ILE A 64 -6.89 4.38 -6.09
CA ILE A 64 -5.53 3.83 -6.26
C ILE A 64 -5.34 2.64 -5.33
N ASP A 65 -5.73 2.75 -4.05
CA ASP A 65 -5.66 1.66 -3.08
C ASP A 65 -6.36 0.40 -3.60
N GLU A 66 -7.62 0.53 -4.01
CA GLU A 66 -8.41 -0.57 -4.57
C GLU A 66 -7.69 -1.22 -5.76
N GLN A 67 -7.26 -0.45 -6.76
CA GLN A 67 -6.59 -0.99 -7.95
C GLN A 67 -5.26 -1.67 -7.65
N VAL A 68 -4.50 -1.12 -6.71
CA VAL A 68 -3.17 -1.63 -6.34
C VAL A 68 -3.32 -2.97 -5.63
N PHE A 69 -4.21 -3.07 -4.65
CA PHE A 69 -4.38 -4.30 -3.88
C PHE A 69 -5.23 -5.37 -4.58
N GLU A 70 -6.06 -4.98 -5.55
CA GLU A 70 -6.74 -5.91 -6.46
C GLU A 70 -5.85 -6.36 -7.63
N ASN A 71 -4.64 -5.81 -7.77
CA ASN A 71 -3.71 -6.19 -8.80
C ASN A 71 -3.43 -7.72 -8.75
N ARG A 72 -3.82 -8.41 -9.83
CA ARG A 72 -3.68 -9.88 -9.92
C ARG A 72 -2.24 -10.35 -9.76
N GLY A 73 -1.28 -9.59 -10.27
CA GLY A 73 0.15 -9.89 -10.14
C GLY A 73 0.64 -9.78 -8.70
N PHE A 74 0.25 -8.71 -8.00
CA PHE A 74 0.55 -8.53 -6.58
C PHE A 74 -0.04 -9.66 -5.74
N ARG A 75 -1.32 -9.97 -5.93
CA ARG A 75 -2.02 -11.05 -5.22
C ARG A 75 -1.46 -12.44 -5.49
N ALA A 76 -0.95 -12.69 -6.70
CA ALA A 76 -0.35 -13.97 -7.06
C ALA A 76 1.07 -14.15 -6.52
N ARG A 77 1.81 -13.04 -6.30
CA ARG A 77 3.19 -13.08 -5.80
C ARG A 77 3.31 -13.08 -4.28
N HIS A 78 2.30 -12.54 -3.58
CA HIS A 78 2.36 -12.34 -2.13
C HIS A 78 1.13 -12.94 -1.42
N ASP A 79 1.41 -13.79 -0.44
CA ASP A 79 0.38 -14.43 0.38
C ASP A 79 -0.43 -13.43 1.20
N ASP A 80 -1.63 -13.83 1.61
CA ASP A 80 -2.58 -12.95 2.30
C ASP A 80 -2.01 -12.36 3.60
N THR A 81 -1.27 -13.15 4.39
CA THR A 81 -0.62 -12.69 5.63
C THR A 81 0.38 -11.57 5.38
N VAL A 82 1.12 -11.59 4.27
CA VAL A 82 2.06 -10.51 3.92
C VAL A 82 1.29 -9.31 3.36
N ARG A 83 0.20 -9.53 2.61
CA ARG A 83 -0.61 -8.43 2.11
C ARG A 83 -1.37 -7.70 3.21
N SER A 84 -1.80 -8.41 4.26
CA SER A 84 -2.54 -7.85 5.40
C SER A 84 -1.67 -7.01 6.34
N THR A 85 -0.35 -7.01 6.18
CA THR A 85 0.54 -6.13 6.97
C THR A 85 0.48 -4.67 6.51
N PHE A 86 -0.01 -4.41 5.31
CA PHE A 86 -0.16 -3.06 4.79
C PHE A 86 -1.51 -2.48 5.22
N VAL A 87 -1.48 -1.29 5.81
CA VAL A 87 -2.71 -0.54 6.12
C VAL A 87 -3.37 -0.11 4.82
N ARG A 88 -4.61 -0.56 4.63
CA ARG A 88 -5.49 -0.17 3.51
C ARG A 88 -6.16 1.16 3.79
N PHE A 89 -6.51 1.88 2.73
CA PHE A 89 -7.28 3.12 2.87
C PHE A 89 -8.60 2.90 3.63
N GLY A 90 -9.37 1.87 3.23
CA GLY A 90 -10.66 1.54 3.83
C GLY A 90 -10.58 1.10 5.30
N ASP A 91 -9.43 0.57 5.73
CA ASP A 91 -9.21 0.11 7.10
C ASP A 91 -8.63 1.21 8.01
N SER A 92 -8.27 2.36 7.43
CA SER A 92 -7.69 3.48 8.16
C SER A 92 -8.74 4.47 8.67
N ARG A 93 -8.31 5.35 9.57
CA ARG A 93 -9.10 6.50 10.05
C ARG A 93 -9.48 7.50 8.95
N LEU A 94 -8.87 7.41 7.77
CA LEU A 94 -9.17 8.28 6.63
C LEU A 94 -10.43 7.86 5.85
N SER A 95 -10.97 6.66 6.13
CA SER A 95 -12.17 6.12 5.45
C SER A 95 -13.45 6.94 5.67
N GLY A 96 -13.51 7.76 6.73
CA GLY A 96 -14.64 8.63 7.05
C GLY A 96 -14.53 10.08 6.56
N ILE A 97 -13.48 10.43 5.83
CA ILE A 97 -13.26 11.79 5.31
C ILE A 97 -14.17 12.04 4.09
N ASP A 98 -14.54 13.29 3.87
CA ASP A 98 -15.18 13.70 2.61
C ASP A 98 -14.26 13.37 1.42
N LEU A 99 -14.69 12.41 0.60
CA LEU A 99 -13.89 11.86 -0.48
C LEU A 99 -13.65 12.85 -1.63
N ASP A 100 -14.46 13.91 -1.74
CA ASP A 100 -14.32 14.95 -2.76
C ASP A 100 -13.30 16.03 -2.38
N GLU A 101 -12.93 16.13 -1.10
CA GLU A 101 -11.94 17.09 -0.64
C GLU A 101 -10.52 16.75 -1.15
N PRO A 102 -9.68 17.77 -1.42
CA PRO A 102 -8.27 17.57 -1.70
C PRO A 102 -7.57 16.84 -0.55
N VAL A 103 -6.57 16.02 -0.90
CA VAL A 103 -5.75 15.35 0.10
C VAL A 103 -4.94 16.36 0.90
N ASP A 104 -5.07 16.31 2.22
CA ASP A 104 -4.15 16.99 3.13
C ASP A 104 -2.86 16.18 3.28
N TRP A 105 -1.80 16.61 2.61
CA TRP A 105 -0.49 15.96 2.65
C TRP A 105 0.32 16.25 3.92
N ARG A 106 -0.25 16.96 4.91
CA ARG A 106 0.44 17.31 6.15
C ARG A 106 0.14 16.35 7.29
N ARG A 107 -0.78 15.39 7.10
CA ARG A 107 -1.11 14.39 8.13
C ARG A 107 0.10 13.55 8.53
N ASP A 108 0.16 13.25 9.81
CA ASP A 108 1.22 12.51 10.51
C ASP A 108 0.65 11.42 11.43
N ASP A 109 -0.56 10.92 11.13
CA ASP A 109 -1.20 9.84 11.88
C ASP A 109 -0.31 8.56 11.88
N ASP A 110 -0.31 7.79 12.98
CA ASP A 110 0.53 6.59 13.13
C ASP A 110 0.15 5.44 12.17
N ASP A 111 -1.11 5.41 11.73
CA ASP A 111 -1.72 4.34 10.93
C ASP A 111 -2.08 4.80 9.51
N LEU A 112 -1.28 5.69 8.92
CA LEU A 112 -1.52 6.17 7.55
C LEU A 112 -1.48 5.01 6.54
N PRO A 113 -2.43 4.95 5.58
CA PRO A 113 -2.45 3.95 4.53
C PRO A 113 -1.16 3.92 3.71
N ALA A 114 -0.77 2.73 3.25
CA ALA A 114 0.39 2.58 2.36
C ALA A 114 0.27 3.46 1.11
N VAL A 115 -0.94 3.57 0.54
CA VAL A 115 -1.21 4.44 -0.62
C VAL A 115 -0.94 5.92 -0.31
N TYR A 116 -1.31 6.40 0.88
CA TYR A 116 -1.12 7.81 1.26
C TYR A 116 0.37 8.12 1.34
N LEU A 117 1.14 7.29 2.05
CA LEU A 117 2.57 7.48 2.25
C LEU A 117 3.33 7.46 0.92
N LEU A 118 3.01 6.50 0.05
CA LEU A 118 3.71 6.32 -1.22
C LEU A 118 3.32 7.39 -2.25
N VAL A 119 2.04 7.76 -2.36
CA VAL A 119 1.62 8.85 -3.26
C VAL A 119 2.12 10.20 -2.76
N ARG A 120 2.15 10.44 -1.44
CA ARG A 120 2.76 11.65 -0.84
C ARG A 120 4.22 11.79 -1.25
N ALA A 121 5.00 10.71 -1.19
CA ALA A 121 6.39 10.71 -1.61
C ALA A 121 6.55 11.04 -3.10
N LEU A 122 5.67 10.52 -3.97
CA LEU A 122 5.68 10.83 -5.41
C LEU A 122 5.35 12.31 -5.68
N VAL A 123 4.33 12.85 -5.01
CA VAL A 123 3.94 14.27 -5.14
C VAL A 123 5.05 15.19 -4.66
N GLN A 124 5.70 14.84 -3.54
CA GLN A 124 6.81 15.63 -3.00
C GLN A 124 8.05 15.57 -3.89
N ALA A 125 8.39 14.40 -4.45
CA ALA A 125 9.52 14.26 -5.36
C ALA A 125 9.34 15.11 -6.64
N ASP A 126 8.12 15.15 -7.19
CA ASP A 126 7.79 15.96 -8.36
C ASP A 126 7.82 17.47 -8.06
N ALA A 127 7.48 17.89 -6.84
CA ALA A 127 7.57 19.30 -6.43
C ALA A 127 9.02 19.81 -6.27
N THR A 128 9.99 18.90 -6.13
CA THR A 128 11.42 19.23 -6.01
C THR A 128 12.20 19.12 -7.32
N ALA A 129 11.57 18.65 -8.40
CA ALA A 129 12.18 18.43 -9.72
C ALA A 129 12.03 19.67 -10.62
#